data_AF-A0A509L820-F1
#
_entry.id   AF-A0A509L820-F1
#
_cell.length_a   1.000
_cell.length_b   1.000
_cell.length_c   1.000
_cell.angle_alpha   90.00
_cell.angle_beta   90.00
_cell.angle_gamma   90.00
#
_symmetry.space_group_name_H-M   'P 1'
#
loop_
_entity.id
_entity.type
_entity.pdbx_description
1 polymer ?
#
loop_
_entity_poly.entity_id
_entity_poly.type
_entity_poly.pdbx_seq_one_letter_code
_entity_poly.pdbx_strand_id
1 'polypeptide(L)'
;MLTDRVALNVFAPNTTIEILDLIMLAVLSFLLLSNAFFLARGVMGNAAQYIKDDDKAKSPAIMIFGVSLSIYFKELKEFIIHFFTQKKFASCEDKKQNILWINHLLIMTGYSIIFLLVVVGLRWFQRDEILSIFNPIRFLGYYSTFAILYGTTYAMIGRLKKSSRSHMKSHSTDWAFLILLWLTTFTGILIHFTRLLEMPLSTYYIYVIHLMIAVPMLVIEVPFAKWTHQLYRPLVLYLMKVKERALT
;
A
#
# COMPACT_ATOMS: atom_id res chain seq x y z
N MET A 1 0.15 -18.00 -33.55
CA MET A 1 1.34 -18.08 -32.68
C MET A 1 1.43 -16.83 -31.82
N LEU A 2 2.25 -16.79 -30.76
CA LEU A 2 2.38 -15.60 -29.89
C LEU A 2 2.83 -14.36 -30.69
N THR A 3 3.57 -14.55 -31.77
CA THR A 3 4.01 -13.50 -32.69
C THR A 3 2.89 -12.83 -33.49
N ASP A 4 1.72 -13.48 -33.61
CA ASP A 4 0.69 -13.05 -34.57
C ASP A 4 -0.45 -12.26 -33.92
N ARG A 5 -0.58 -12.36 -32.59
CA ARG A 5 -1.59 -11.65 -31.82
C ARG A 5 -1.17 -11.48 -30.37
N VAL A 6 -1.73 -10.47 -29.72
CA VAL A 6 -1.55 -10.26 -28.28
C VAL A 6 -2.42 -11.24 -27.49
N ALA A 7 -1.79 -12.17 -26.78
CA ALA A 7 -2.43 -13.18 -25.93
C ALA A 7 -1.64 -13.32 -24.61
N LEU A 8 -1.90 -12.40 -23.67
CA LEU A 8 -1.21 -12.32 -22.39
C LEU A 8 -1.40 -13.57 -21.55
N ASN A 9 -2.60 -14.17 -21.50
CA ASN A 9 -2.79 -15.36 -20.66
C ASN A 9 -2.18 -16.63 -21.25
N VAL A 10 -1.82 -16.62 -22.53
CA VAL A 10 -1.03 -17.71 -23.13
C VAL A 10 0.45 -17.51 -22.78
N PHE A 11 0.94 -16.27 -22.80
CA PHE A 11 2.32 -15.94 -22.47
C PHE A 11 2.63 -16.03 -20.96
N ALA A 12 1.77 -15.44 -20.14
CA ALA A 12 1.84 -15.39 -18.68
C ALA A 12 0.45 -15.70 -18.10
N PRO A 13 0.13 -16.99 -17.87
CA PRO A 13 -1.19 -17.38 -17.38
C PRO A 13 -1.56 -16.67 -16.08
N ASN A 14 -2.69 -15.97 -16.08
CA ASN A 14 -3.12 -15.17 -14.92
C ASN A 14 -3.30 -16.01 -13.65
N THR A 15 -3.69 -17.28 -13.75
CA THR A 15 -3.79 -18.20 -12.61
C THR A 15 -2.43 -18.47 -11.99
N THR A 16 -1.38 -18.65 -12.80
CA THR A 16 -0.01 -18.86 -12.32
C THR A 16 0.52 -17.60 -11.63
N ILE A 17 0.36 -16.43 -12.27
CA ILE A 17 0.83 -15.16 -11.70
C ILE A 17 0.08 -14.84 -10.40
N GLU A 18 -1.24 -15.04 -10.35
CA GLU A 18 -2.04 -14.83 -9.15
C GLU A 18 -1.58 -15.74 -8.00
N ILE A 19 -1.30 -17.02 -8.25
CA ILE A 19 -0.79 -17.93 -7.21
C ILE A 19 0.56 -17.44 -6.68
N LEU A 20 1.46 -17.00 -7.56
CA LEU A 20 2.76 -16.44 -7.16
C LEU A 20 2.59 -15.16 -6.32
N ASP A 21 1.69 -14.28 -6.73
CA ASP A 21 1.37 -13.05 -6.00
C ASP A 21 0.75 -13.34 -4.63
N LEU A 22 -0.14 -14.33 -4.51
CA LEU A 22 -0.74 -14.74 -3.23
C LEU A 22 0.29 -15.39 -2.29
N ILE A 23 1.21 -16.21 -2.83
CA ILE A 23 2.33 -16.76 -2.05
C ILE A 23 3.21 -15.63 -1.53
N MET A 24 3.59 -14.68 -2.41
CA MET A 24 4.37 -13.51 -2.03
C MET A 24 3.63 -12.69 -0.98
N LEU A 25 2.35 -12.39 -1.17
CA LEU A 25 1.50 -11.66 -0.22
C LEU A 25 1.49 -12.34 1.15
N ALA A 26 1.35 -13.67 1.20
CA ALA A 26 1.34 -14.41 2.45
C ALA A 26 2.68 -14.30 3.19
N VAL A 27 3.81 -14.48 2.49
CA VAL A 27 5.16 -14.37 3.06
C VAL A 27 5.41 -12.94 3.56
N LEU A 28 5.13 -11.93 2.75
CA LEU A 28 5.34 -10.53 3.10
C LEU A 28 4.43 -10.09 4.25
N SER A 29 3.17 -10.54 4.25
CA SER A 29 2.24 -10.27 5.35
C SER A 29 2.68 -10.91 6.65
N PHE A 30 3.20 -12.15 6.62
CA PHE A 30 3.75 -12.79 7.80
C PHE A 30 4.89 -11.96 8.42
N LEU A 31 5.83 -11.49 7.62
CA LEU A 31 6.93 -10.64 8.09
C LEU A 31 6.42 -9.30 8.66
N LEU A 32 5.54 -8.63 7.91
CA LEU A 32 4.98 -7.33 8.31
C LEU A 32 4.17 -7.42 9.61
N LEU A 33 3.30 -8.43 9.72
CA LEU A 33 2.43 -8.65 10.87
C LEU A 33 3.19 -9.14 12.10
N SER A 34 4.23 -9.96 11.91
CA SER A 34 5.12 -10.36 13.02
C SER A 34 5.80 -9.13 13.64
N ASN A 35 6.35 -8.24 12.81
CA ASN A 35 6.93 -6.99 13.28
C ASN A 35 5.87 -6.05 13.90
N ALA A 36 4.66 -5.98 13.32
CA ALA A 36 3.55 -5.21 13.88
C ALA A 36 3.15 -5.73 15.27
N PHE A 37 3.17 -7.04 15.48
CA PHE A 37 2.90 -7.68 16.77
C PHE A 37 3.98 -7.31 17.81
N PHE A 38 5.26 -7.35 17.45
CA PHE A 38 6.34 -6.92 18.35
C PHE A 38 6.23 -5.44 18.71
N LEU A 39 5.93 -4.59 17.73
CA LEU A 39 5.65 -3.17 17.96
C LEU A 39 4.46 -2.99 18.92
N ALA A 40 3.35 -3.70 18.67
CA ALA A 40 2.16 -3.63 19.50
C ALA A 40 2.44 -4.05 20.94
N ARG A 41 3.19 -5.14 21.13
CA ARG A 41 3.64 -5.60 22.45
C ARG A 41 4.51 -4.54 23.13
N GLY A 42 5.41 -3.88 22.40
CA GLY A 42 6.24 -2.81 22.92
C GLY A 42 5.45 -1.58 23.37
N VAL A 43 4.45 -1.16 22.58
CA VAL A 43 3.57 -0.03 22.92
C VAL A 43 2.69 -0.34 24.13
N MET A 44 2.10 -1.54 24.16
CA MET A 44 1.21 -1.97 25.23
C MET A 44 1.96 -2.26 26.52
N GLY A 45 3.21 -2.73 26.49
CA GLY A 45 4.00 -2.97 27.70
C GLY A 45 3.47 -4.14 28.55
N ASN A 46 3.66 -4.07 29.88
CA ASN A 46 3.29 -5.15 30.79
C ASN A 46 1.76 -5.24 30.98
N ALA A 47 1.16 -6.41 30.76
CA ALA A 47 -0.27 -6.63 30.92
C ALA A 47 -0.78 -6.32 32.33
N ALA A 48 0.05 -6.51 33.36
CA ALA A 48 -0.32 -6.24 34.75
C ALA A 48 -0.68 -4.76 35.00
N GLN A 49 -0.19 -3.82 34.18
CA GLN A 49 -0.51 -2.40 34.35
C GLN A 49 -1.98 -2.05 34.07
N TYR A 50 -2.72 -2.95 33.41
CA TYR A 50 -4.12 -2.74 33.01
C TYR A 50 -5.13 -3.50 33.88
N ILE A 51 -4.65 -4.40 34.74
CA ILE A 51 -5.50 -5.26 35.57
C ILE A 51 -5.40 -4.74 37.02
N LYS A 52 -6.44 -4.06 37.50
CA LYS A 52 -6.54 -3.66 38.91
C LYS A 52 -6.85 -4.90 39.76
N ASP A 53 -6.25 -5.01 40.95
CA ASP A 53 -6.37 -6.21 41.80
C ASP A 53 -7.82 -6.53 42.21
N ASP A 54 -8.68 -5.50 42.36
CA ASP A 54 -10.11 -5.65 42.67
C ASP A 54 -10.96 -6.21 41.50
N ASP A 55 -10.48 -6.13 40.25
CA ASP A 55 -11.23 -6.50 39.05
C ASP A 55 -10.86 -7.88 38.47
N LYS A 56 -9.93 -8.61 39.10
CA LYS A 56 -9.52 -9.97 38.66
C LYS A 56 -10.71 -10.93 38.54
N ALA A 57 -11.68 -10.85 39.46
CA ALA A 57 -12.89 -11.68 39.44
C ALA A 57 -13.95 -11.24 38.41
N LYS A 58 -13.87 -10.01 37.88
CA LYS A 58 -14.79 -9.43 36.89
C LYS A 58 -14.17 -9.27 35.50
N SER A 59 -12.95 -9.78 35.33
CA SER A 59 -12.22 -9.68 34.08
C SER A 59 -12.97 -10.39 32.95
N PRO A 60 -13.13 -9.77 31.77
CA PRO A 60 -13.80 -10.40 30.65
C PRO A 60 -13.02 -11.61 30.15
N ALA A 61 -13.73 -12.60 29.60
CA ALA A 61 -13.16 -13.86 29.14
C ALA A 61 -12.07 -13.72 28.05
N ILE A 62 -12.04 -12.60 27.32
CA ILE A 62 -11.06 -12.34 26.26
C ILE A 62 -10.32 -11.03 26.52
N MET A 63 -9.02 -11.14 26.79
CA MET A 63 -8.11 -10.02 26.98
C MET A 63 -6.91 -10.13 26.02
N ILE A 64 -6.53 -9.01 25.42
CA ILE A 64 -5.35 -8.89 24.58
C ILE A 64 -4.40 -7.90 25.25
N PHE A 65 -3.17 -8.34 25.55
CA PHE A 65 -2.18 -7.55 26.31
C PHE A 65 -2.69 -7.02 27.67
N GLY A 66 -3.62 -7.72 28.32
CA GLY A 66 -4.23 -7.29 29.60
C GLY A 66 -5.39 -6.31 29.46
N VAL A 67 -5.81 -5.97 28.23
CA VAL A 67 -6.92 -5.06 27.96
C VAL A 67 -8.10 -5.83 27.35
N SER A 68 -9.33 -5.45 27.74
CA SER A 68 -10.55 -6.07 27.23
C SER A 68 -10.76 -5.82 25.73
N LEU A 69 -11.26 -6.84 25.02
CA LEU A 69 -11.50 -6.75 23.57
C LEU A 69 -12.49 -5.63 23.18
N SER A 70 -13.43 -5.29 24.06
CA SER A 70 -14.40 -4.20 23.84
C SER A 70 -13.72 -2.83 23.68
N ILE A 71 -12.65 -2.56 24.43
CA ILE A 71 -11.89 -1.30 24.33
C ILE A 71 -11.22 -1.19 22.95
N TYR A 72 -10.63 -2.28 22.46
CA TYR A 72 -10.04 -2.33 21.11
C TYR A 72 -11.10 -1.99 20.04
N PHE A 73 -12.26 -2.65 20.07
CA PHE A 73 -13.34 -2.35 19.12
C PHE A 73 -13.83 -0.90 19.20
N LYS A 74 -13.93 -0.33 20.41
CA LYS A 74 -14.37 1.05 20.62
C LYS A 74 -13.43 2.08 19.99
N GLU A 75 -12.12 1.81 20.03
CA GLU A 75 -11.09 2.70 19.47
C GLU A 75 -10.73 2.37 18.01
N LEU A 76 -11.28 1.30 17.42
CA LEU A 76 -10.98 0.88 16.04
C LEU A 76 -11.18 2.00 15.00
N LYS A 77 -12.14 2.90 15.26
CA LYS A 77 -12.36 4.10 14.44
C LYS A 77 -11.11 4.95 14.27
N GLU A 78 -10.25 5.03 15.29
CA GLU A 78 -9.04 5.83 15.26
C GLU A 78 -8.03 5.26 14.25
N PHE A 79 -7.90 3.93 14.23
CA PHE A 79 -7.09 3.23 13.24
C PHE A 79 -7.57 3.52 11.82
N ILE A 80 -8.88 3.34 11.57
CA ILE A 80 -9.50 3.55 10.25
C ILE A 80 -9.30 4.99 9.78
N ILE A 81 -9.61 5.99 10.62
CA ILE A 81 -9.46 7.40 10.27
C ILE A 81 -8.01 7.73 9.96
N HIS A 82 -7.06 7.26 10.77
CA HIS A 82 -5.64 7.55 10.55
C HIS A 82 -5.06 6.83 9.34
N PHE A 83 -5.53 5.62 9.04
CA PHE A 83 -5.13 4.86 7.86
C PHE A 83 -5.55 5.57 6.58
N PHE A 84 -6.84 5.93 6.45
CA PHE A 84 -7.37 6.47 5.20
C PHE A 84 -7.13 7.96 4.99
N THR A 85 -7.20 8.77 6.05
CA THR A 85 -7.26 10.23 5.87
C THR A 85 -5.93 10.92 6.10
N GLN A 86 -5.10 10.37 7.00
CA GLN A 86 -3.86 10.98 7.44
C GLN A 86 -3.96 12.49 7.79
N LYS A 87 -5.13 12.99 8.22
CA LYS A 87 -5.45 14.43 8.37
C LYS A 87 -4.43 15.23 9.20
N LYS A 88 -3.74 14.59 10.14
CA LYS A 88 -2.64 15.21 10.91
C LYS A 88 -1.46 15.69 10.04
N PHE A 89 -1.38 15.30 8.76
CA PHE A 89 -0.40 15.86 7.83
C PHE A 89 -0.75 17.29 7.39
N ALA A 90 -2.04 17.65 7.41
CA ALA A 90 -2.58 18.95 7.02
C ALA A 90 -2.78 19.90 8.21
N SER A 91 -2.41 19.49 9.44
CA SER A 91 -2.62 20.30 10.65
C SER A 91 -1.63 21.46 10.80
N CYS A 92 -0.63 21.57 9.92
CA CYS A 92 0.24 22.74 9.87
C CYS A 92 -0.38 23.78 8.92
N GLU A 93 -0.47 25.04 9.33
CA GLU A 93 -1.02 26.16 8.54
C GLU A 93 -0.08 26.60 7.39
N ASP A 94 0.25 25.67 6.49
CA ASP A 94 1.05 25.94 5.29
C ASP A 94 0.34 25.38 4.06
N LYS A 95 0.04 26.25 3.10
CA LYS A 95 -0.56 25.86 1.80
C LYS A 95 0.28 24.81 1.08
N LYS A 96 1.61 24.88 1.17
CA LYS A 96 2.51 23.88 0.59
C LYS A 96 2.34 22.52 1.26
N GLN A 97 2.15 22.49 2.58
CA GLN A 97 1.92 21.26 3.33
C GLN A 97 0.60 20.58 2.93
N ASN A 98 -0.46 21.35 2.70
CA ASN A 98 -1.73 20.81 2.20
C ASN A 98 -1.61 20.16 0.82
N ILE A 99 -0.83 20.77 -0.08
CA ILE A 99 -0.57 20.19 -1.41
C ILE A 99 0.20 18.87 -1.27
N LEU A 100 1.20 18.80 -0.37
CA LEU A 100 1.93 17.56 -0.11
C LEU A 100 1.01 16.46 0.44
N TRP A 101 0.09 16.82 1.33
CA TRP A 101 -0.89 15.88 1.88
C TRP A 101 -1.84 15.35 0.80
N ILE A 102 -2.39 16.22 -0.06
CA ILE A 102 -3.26 15.81 -1.18
C ILE A 102 -2.48 14.90 -2.14
N ASN A 103 -1.24 15.28 -2.47
CA ASN A 103 -0.38 14.49 -3.33
C ASN A 103 -0.08 13.10 -2.75
N HIS A 104 0.17 13.04 -1.43
CA HIS A 104 0.38 11.78 -0.72
C HIS A 104 -0.88 10.91 -0.73
N LEU A 105 -2.07 11.48 -0.46
CA LEU A 105 -3.33 10.74 -0.55
C LEU A 105 -3.60 10.24 -1.96
N LEU A 106 -3.29 11.03 -2.98
CA LEU A 106 -3.42 10.64 -4.37
C LEU A 106 -2.54 9.40 -4.67
N ILE A 107 -1.26 9.42 -4.29
CA ILE A 107 -0.37 8.26 -4.45
C ILE A 107 -0.92 7.05 -3.68
N MET A 108 -1.32 7.23 -2.41
CA MET A 108 -1.78 6.14 -1.54
C MET A 108 -3.04 5.47 -2.10
N THR A 109 -4.01 6.24 -2.58
CA THR A 109 -5.26 5.71 -3.14
C THR A 109 -5.02 5.04 -4.49
N GLY A 110 -4.27 5.66 -5.39
CA GLY A 110 -3.91 5.05 -6.68
C GLY A 110 -3.12 3.76 -6.50
N TYR A 111 -2.13 3.77 -5.61
CA TYR A 111 -1.35 2.59 -5.25
C TYR A 111 -2.25 1.47 -4.67
N SER A 112 -3.10 1.81 -3.69
CA SER A 112 -3.93 0.81 -3.00
C SER A 112 -4.92 0.14 -3.95
N ILE A 113 -5.50 0.91 -4.88
CA ILE A 113 -6.42 0.39 -5.90
C ILE A 113 -5.69 -0.57 -6.83
N ILE A 114 -4.56 -0.16 -7.44
CA ILE A 114 -3.85 -1.04 -8.38
C ILE A 114 -3.27 -2.26 -7.69
N PHE A 115 -2.79 -2.12 -6.44
CA PHE A 115 -2.33 -3.25 -5.64
C PHE A 115 -3.44 -4.29 -5.43
N LEU A 116 -4.65 -3.86 -5.04
CA LEU A 116 -5.79 -4.78 -4.90
C LEU A 116 -6.18 -5.42 -6.23
N LEU A 117 -6.17 -4.66 -7.32
CA LEU A 117 -6.48 -5.18 -8.65
C LEU A 117 -5.47 -6.20 -9.15
N VAL A 118 -4.18 -6.02 -8.86
CA VAL A 118 -3.11 -6.90 -9.34
C VAL A 118 -2.94 -8.11 -8.40
N VAL A 119 -2.96 -7.92 -7.08
CA VAL A 119 -2.65 -9.02 -6.13
C VAL A 119 -3.88 -9.87 -5.83
N VAL A 120 -5.06 -9.26 -5.70
CA VAL A 120 -6.31 -9.97 -5.33
C VAL A 120 -7.23 -10.14 -6.53
N GLY A 121 -7.24 -9.15 -7.43
CA GLY A 121 -8.15 -9.09 -8.56
C GLY A 121 -7.55 -9.47 -9.92
N LEU A 122 -6.41 -10.18 -9.94
CA LEU A 122 -5.60 -10.32 -11.15
C LEU A 122 -6.40 -10.89 -12.32
N ARG A 123 -7.26 -11.88 -12.07
CA ARG A 123 -8.10 -12.51 -13.10
C ARG A 123 -9.06 -11.52 -13.78
N TRP A 124 -9.51 -10.51 -13.07
CA TRP A 124 -10.39 -9.48 -13.62
C TRP A 124 -9.62 -8.39 -14.35
N PHE A 125 -8.38 -8.13 -13.91
CA PHE A 125 -7.50 -7.11 -14.43
C PHE A 125 -6.72 -7.56 -15.68
N GLN A 126 -6.05 -8.72 -15.62
CA GLN A 126 -5.33 -9.33 -16.73
C GLN A 126 -6.26 -10.23 -17.55
N ARG A 127 -6.80 -9.66 -18.63
CA ARG A 127 -7.63 -10.36 -19.62
C ARG A 127 -7.09 -10.16 -21.02
N ASP A 128 -7.22 -11.16 -21.88
CA ASP A 128 -6.81 -11.05 -23.29
C ASP A 128 -7.74 -10.12 -24.07
N GLU A 129 -9.03 -10.16 -23.78
CA GLU A 129 -10.02 -9.25 -24.33
C GLU A 129 -9.75 -7.79 -23.93
N ILE A 130 -9.99 -6.87 -24.87
CA ILE A 130 -9.91 -5.43 -24.62
C ILE A 130 -11.28 -4.98 -24.13
N LEU A 131 -11.37 -4.68 -22.85
CA LEU A 131 -12.61 -4.19 -22.23
C LEU A 131 -12.97 -2.80 -22.73
N SER A 132 -14.27 -2.50 -22.78
CA SER A 132 -14.79 -1.16 -23.05
C SER A 132 -14.12 -0.11 -22.16
N ILE A 133 -13.96 1.12 -22.67
CA ILE A 133 -13.41 2.24 -21.90
C ILE A 133 -14.24 2.54 -20.65
N PHE A 134 -15.53 2.21 -20.68
CA PHE A 134 -16.44 2.41 -19.55
C PHE A 134 -16.39 1.30 -18.50
N ASN A 135 -15.56 0.27 -18.69
CA ASN A 135 -15.45 -0.80 -17.72
C ASN A 135 -14.84 -0.28 -16.39
N PRO A 136 -15.47 -0.56 -15.24
CA PRO A 136 -15.00 -0.08 -13.94
C PRO A 136 -13.55 -0.43 -13.61
N ILE A 137 -13.09 -1.64 -13.96
CA ILE A 137 -11.71 -2.09 -13.69
C ILE A 137 -10.72 -1.26 -14.51
N ARG A 138 -11.07 -0.96 -15.77
CA ARG A 138 -10.24 -0.13 -16.66
C ARG A 138 -10.16 1.31 -16.14
N PHE A 139 -11.27 1.88 -15.64
CA PHE A 139 -11.25 3.20 -15.01
C PHE A 139 -10.40 3.24 -13.74
N LEU A 140 -10.51 2.23 -12.87
CA LEU A 140 -9.69 2.13 -11.67
C LEU A 140 -8.20 2.02 -12.03
N GLY A 141 -7.87 1.29 -13.10
CA GLY A 141 -6.52 1.24 -13.67
C GLY A 141 -6.04 2.62 -14.11
N TYR A 142 -6.81 3.35 -14.92
CA TYR A 142 -6.44 4.69 -15.39
C TYR A 142 -6.30 5.72 -14.27
N TYR A 143 -7.21 5.69 -13.29
CA TYR A 143 -7.11 6.52 -12.10
C TYR A 143 -5.79 6.25 -11.38
N SER A 144 -5.48 4.97 -11.14
CA SER A 144 -4.26 4.57 -10.45
C SER A 144 -3.00 4.99 -11.21
N THR A 145 -2.99 4.82 -12.53
CA THR A 145 -1.90 5.28 -13.41
C THR A 145 -1.70 6.78 -13.28
N PHE A 146 -2.76 7.58 -13.42
CA PHE A 146 -2.67 9.04 -13.30
C PHE A 146 -2.18 9.44 -11.91
N ALA A 147 -2.82 8.92 -10.87
CA ALA A 147 -2.55 9.25 -9.48
C ALA A 147 -1.09 8.99 -9.09
N ILE A 148 -0.56 7.82 -9.47
CA ILE A 148 0.81 7.42 -9.18
C ILE A 148 1.80 8.21 -10.03
N LEU A 149 1.62 8.27 -11.36
CA LEU A 149 2.60 8.95 -12.24
C LEU A 149 2.68 10.44 -11.92
N TYR A 150 1.54 11.12 -11.79
CA TYR A 150 1.52 12.53 -11.38
C TYR A 150 2.13 12.69 -9.98
N GLY A 151 1.66 11.91 -9.01
CA GLY A 151 2.02 12.11 -7.62
C GLY A 151 3.50 11.84 -7.33
N THR A 152 4.04 10.76 -7.88
CA THR A 152 5.46 10.42 -7.75
C THR A 152 6.34 11.41 -8.53
N THR A 153 5.93 11.86 -9.72
CA THR A 153 6.65 12.90 -10.46
C THR A 153 6.71 14.20 -9.67
N TYR A 154 5.58 14.64 -9.11
CA TYR A 154 5.53 15.82 -8.24
C TYR A 154 6.46 15.68 -7.03
N ALA A 155 6.45 14.51 -6.37
CA ALA A 155 7.32 14.23 -5.23
C ALA A 155 8.81 14.23 -5.62
N MET A 156 9.18 13.62 -6.75
CA MET A 156 10.55 13.59 -7.26
C MET A 156 11.04 15.01 -7.59
N ILE A 157 10.26 15.81 -8.33
CA ILE A 157 10.60 17.21 -8.64
C ILE A 157 10.74 18.02 -7.35
N GLY A 158 9.83 17.83 -6.39
CA GLY A 158 9.87 18.50 -5.10
C GLY A 158 11.15 18.18 -4.31
N ARG A 159 11.64 16.94 -4.37
CA ARG A 159 12.91 16.50 -3.77
C ARG A 159 14.12 17.07 -4.48
N LEU A 160 14.15 17.06 -5.81
CA LEU A 160 15.23 17.69 -6.60
C LEU A 160 15.34 19.19 -6.29
N LYS A 161 14.20 19.88 -6.19
CA LYS A 161 14.13 21.32 -5.92
C LYS A 161 14.18 21.67 -4.42
N LYS A 162 14.21 20.68 -3.52
CA LYS A 162 14.12 20.86 -2.06
C LYS A 162 12.98 21.81 -1.65
N SER A 163 11.81 21.67 -2.28
CA SER A 163 10.73 22.66 -2.25
C SER A 163 9.96 22.78 -0.93
N SER A 164 10.14 21.83 -0.01
CA SER A 164 9.49 21.77 1.29
C SER A 164 10.43 21.18 2.33
N ARG A 165 10.13 21.38 3.63
CA ARG A 165 10.91 20.81 4.74
C ARG A 165 11.04 19.28 4.64
N SER A 166 9.99 18.59 4.19
CA SER A 166 9.98 17.13 3.98
C SER A 166 10.85 16.70 2.78
N HIS A 167 11.07 17.59 1.82
CA HIS A 167 11.90 17.35 0.64
C HIS A 167 13.37 17.70 0.83
N MET A 168 13.72 18.53 1.84
CA MET A 168 15.10 18.95 2.08
C MET A 168 16.02 17.79 2.48
N LYS A 169 15.49 16.78 3.17
CA LYS A 169 16.21 15.58 3.57
C LYS A 169 15.53 14.37 2.93
N SER A 170 16.22 13.73 1.99
CA SER A 170 15.78 12.49 1.34
C SER A 170 16.82 11.41 1.54
N HIS A 171 16.39 10.23 1.95
CA HIS A 171 17.22 9.04 2.03
C HIS A 171 17.22 8.30 0.68
N SER A 172 18.20 7.43 0.45
CA SER A 172 18.29 6.62 -0.79
C SER A 172 17.03 5.77 -1.01
N THR A 173 16.46 5.22 0.06
CA THR A 173 15.21 4.45 0.01
C THR A 173 13.99 5.29 -0.38
N ASP A 174 13.99 6.61 -0.16
CA ASP A 174 12.90 7.47 -0.67
C ASP A 174 12.93 7.58 -2.20
N TRP A 175 14.14 7.61 -2.78
CA TRP A 175 14.33 7.66 -4.23
C TRP A 175 14.04 6.31 -4.87
N ALA A 176 14.53 5.21 -4.28
CA ALA A 176 14.24 3.86 -4.75
C ALA A 176 12.73 3.61 -4.84
N PHE A 177 11.99 3.92 -3.76
CA PHE A 177 10.53 3.80 -3.74
C PHE A 177 9.86 4.59 -4.87
N LEU A 178 10.17 5.88 -4.99
CA LEU A 178 9.53 6.76 -5.99
C LEU A 178 9.84 6.33 -7.42
N ILE A 179 11.09 5.94 -7.70
CA ILE A 179 11.53 5.53 -9.04
C ILE A 179 10.91 4.18 -9.41
N LEU A 180 11.00 3.18 -8.52
CA LEU A 180 10.43 1.85 -8.77
C LEU A 180 8.91 1.91 -8.95
N LEU A 181 8.22 2.70 -8.13
CA LEU A 181 6.78 2.89 -8.24
C LEU A 181 6.39 3.60 -9.54
N TRP A 182 7.14 4.64 -9.94
CA TRP A 182 6.92 5.32 -11.20
C TRP A 182 7.14 4.39 -12.39
N LEU A 183 8.28 3.67 -12.42
CA LEU A 183 8.64 2.75 -13.51
C LEU A 183 7.69 1.58 -13.62
N THR A 184 7.25 1.00 -12.49
CA THR A 184 6.24 -0.06 -12.47
C THR A 184 4.95 0.43 -13.12
N THR A 185 4.48 1.61 -12.73
CA THR A 185 3.24 2.18 -13.28
C THR A 185 3.38 2.54 -14.76
N PHE A 186 4.51 3.14 -15.13
CA PHE A 186 4.80 3.56 -16.50
C PHE A 186 4.87 2.36 -17.45
N THR A 187 5.61 1.31 -17.07
CA THR A 187 5.66 0.07 -17.86
C THR A 187 4.30 -0.62 -17.91
N GLY A 188 3.52 -0.61 -16.84
CA GLY A 188 2.16 -1.17 -16.82
C GLY A 188 1.22 -0.49 -17.83
N ILE A 189 1.22 0.85 -17.90
CA ILE A 189 0.42 1.57 -18.90
C ILE A 189 0.96 1.38 -20.32
N LEU A 190 2.29 1.22 -20.49
CA LEU A 190 2.87 0.91 -21.80
C LEU A 190 2.41 -0.47 -22.32
N ILE A 191 2.33 -1.50 -21.47
CA ILE A 191 1.72 -2.79 -21.84
C ILE A 191 0.31 -2.55 -22.36
N HIS A 192 -0.49 -1.76 -21.63
CA HIS A 192 -1.86 -1.45 -22.05
C HIS A 192 -1.90 -0.77 -23.43
N PHE A 193 -1.01 0.19 -23.69
CA PHE A 193 -0.92 0.84 -25.00
C PHE A 193 -0.52 -0.12 -26.12
N THR A 194 0.51 -0.96 -25.93
CA THR A 194 0.94 -1.91 -26.96
C THR A 194 -0.11 -3.01 -27.22
N ARG A 195 -0.92 -3.35 -26.21
CA ARG A 195 -2.10 -4.20 -26.40
C ARG A 195 -3.15 -3.55 -27.30
N LEU A 196 -3.45 -2.27 -27.09
CA LEU A 196 -4.42 -1.52 -27.91
C LEU A 196 -3.93 -1.34 -29.36
N LEU A 197 -2.63 -1.28 -29.57
CA LEU A 197 -2.00 -1.21 -30.90
C LEU A 197 -1.77 -2.59 -31.54
N GLU A 198 -2.21 -3.67 -30.88
CA GLU A 198 -2.03 -5.05 -31.35
C GLU A 198 -0.57 -5.41 -31.65
N MET A 199 0.38 -4.93 -30.82
CA MET A 199 1.82 -5.18 -30.96
C MET A 199 2.27 -6.33 -30.04
N PRO A 200 2.23 -7.61 -30.48
CA PRO A 200 2.48 -8.77 -29.62
C PRO A 200 3.88 -8.78 -29.00
N LEU A 201 4.93 -8.69 -29.81
CA LEU A 201 6.31 -8.77 -29.33
C LEU A 201 6.63 -7.65 -28.33
N SER A 202 6.25 -6.41 -28.63
CA SER A 202 6.42 -5.28 -27.73
C SER A 202 5.67 -5.49 -26.42
N THR A 203 4.43 -5.99 -26.47
CA THR A 203 3.64 -6.29 -25.27
C THR A 203 4.37 -7.29 -24.36
N TYR A 204 4.90 -8.38 -24.90
CA TYR A 204 5.57 -9.40 -24.08
C TYR A 204 6.91 -8.93 -23.54
N TYR A 205 7.72 -8.21 -24.33
CA TYR A 205 8.98 -7.64 -23.82
C TYR A 205 8.74 -6.64 -22.70
N ILE A 206 7.76 -5.73 -22.87
CA ILE A 206 7.42 -4.76 -21.82
C ILE A 206 6.83 -5.48 -20.61
N TYR A 207 6.05 -6.54 -20.78
CA TYR A 207 5.54 -7.35 -19.67
C TYR A 207 6.66 -7.96 -18.83
N VAL A 208 7.70 -8.54 -19.46
CA VAL A 208 8.87 -9.07 -18.73
C VAL A 208 9.59 -7.95 -17.99
N ILE A 209 9.85 -6.81 -18.66
CA ILE A 209 10.48 -5.63 -18.02
C ILE A 209 9.63 -5.14 -16.84
N HIS A 210 8.32 -5.09 -17.00
CA HIS A 210 7.39 -4.71 -15.94
C HIS A 210 7.54 -5.62 -14.74
N LEU A 211 7.54 -6.95 -14.91
CA LEU A 211 7.76 -7.89 -13.81
C LEU A 211 9.13 -7.74 -13.16
N MET A 212 10.20 -7.51 -13.94
CA MET A 212 11.55 -7.27 -13.41
C MET A 212 11.63 -6.04 -12.50
N ILE A 213 10.73 -5.07 -12.68
CA ILE A 213 10.66 -3.84 -11.87
C ILE A 213 9.64 -3.99 -10.73
N ALA A 214 8.47 -4.56 -11.03
CA ALA A 214 7.35 -4.70 -10.10
C ALA A 214 7.67 -5.66 -8.95
N VAL A 215 8.33 -6.79 -9.24
CA VAL A 215 8.65 -7.79 -8.21
C VAL A 215 9.59 -7.21 -7.14
N PRO A 216 10.75 -6.60 -7.48
CA PRO A 216 11.57 -5.91 -6.48
C PRO A 216 10.83 -4.77 -5.78
N MET A 217 9.98 -4.02 -6.48
CA MET A 217 9.16 -2.97 -5.86
C MET A 217 8.29 -3.56 -4.74
N LEU A 218 7.62 -4.68 -4.96
CA LEU A 218 6.78 -5.32 -3.94
C LEU A 218 7.61 -5.98 -2.83
N VAL A 219 8.60 -6.81 -3.18
CA VAL A 219 9.37 -7.61 -2.22
C VAL A 219 10.22 -6.75 -1.29
N ILE A 220 10.83 -5.69 -1.81
CA ILE A 220 11.70 -4.82 -1.00
C ILE A 220 10.86 -3.78 -0.28
N GLU A 221 9.93 -3.11 -0.98
CA GLU A 221 9.31 -1.93 -0.40
C GLU A 221 8.25 -2.25 0.66
N VAL A 222 7.45 -3.30 0.46
CA VAL A 222 6.31 -3.65 1.33
C VAL A 222 6.73 -4.03 2.75
N PRO A 223 7.58 -5.05 2.98
CA PRO A 223 7.96 -5.48 4.34
C PRO A 223 9.09 -4.67 4.98
N PHE A 224 10.03 -4.12 4.18
CA PHE A 224 11.33 -3.66 4.70
C PHE A 224 11.56 -2.17 4.54
N ALA A 225 10.80 -1.51 3.68
CA ALA A 225 11.01 -0.10 3.40
C ALA A 225 9.77 0.71 3.81
N LYS A 226 9.42 1.68 2.98
CA LYS A 226 8.57 2.78 3.39
C LYS A 226 7.16 2.30 3.69
N TRP A 227 6.63 1.30 3.02
CA TRP A 227 5.25 0.83 3.20
C TRP A 227 4.86 0.45 4.63
N THR A 228 5.83 0.04 5.46
CA THR A 228 5.63 -0.22 6.90
C THR A 228 4.97 0.96 7.62
N HIS A 229 5.21 2.21 7.18
CA HIS A 229 4.58 3.40 7.78
C HIS A 229 3.05 3.43 7.61
N GLN A 230 2.52 2.78 6.57
CA GLN A 230 1.08 2.70 6.31
C GLN A 230 0.38 1.86 7.38
N LEU A 231 1.04 0.82 7.91
CA LEU A 231 0.50 -0.02 8.99
C LEU A 231 0.90 0.51 10.38
N TYR A 232 2.19 0.75 10.60
CA TYR A 232 2.72 0.99 11.94
C TYR A 232 2.25 2.30 12.54
N ARG A 233 2.15 3.38 11.75
CA ARG A 233 1.74 4.68 12.29
C ARG A 233 0.27 4.69 12.76
N PRO A 234 -0.71 4.26 11.94
CA PRO A 234 -2.09 4.13 12.42
C PRO A 234 -2.21 3.14 13.59
N LEU A 235 -1.47 2.03 13.56
CA LEU A 235 -1.48 1.03 14.63
C LEU A 235 -1.01 1.62 15.97
N VAL A 236 0.11 2.35 15.99
CA VAL A 236 0.62 2.98 17.22
C VAL A 236 -0.37 4.02 17.74
N LEU A 237 -0.92 4.88 16.89
CA LEU A 237 -1.89 5.89 17.32
C LEU A 237 -3.15 5.26 17.93
N TYR A 238 -3.63 4.18 17.32
CA TYR A 238 -4.74 3.38 17.84
C TYR A 238 -4.42 2.73 19.19
N LEU A 239 -3.27 2.05 19.31
CA LEU A 239 -2.87 1.38 20.55
C LEU A 239 -2.63 2.38 21.68
N MET A 240 -2.11 3.57 21.38
CA MET A 240 -1.98 4.65 22.37
C MET A 240 -3.34 5.09 22.91
N LYS A 241 -4.39 5.15 22.08
CA LYS A 241 -5.76 5.44 22.51
C LYS A 241 -6.39 4.31 23.33
N VAL A 242 -6.14 3.06 22.93
CA VAL A 242 -6.53 1.88 23.72
C VAL A 242 -5.88 1.93 25.11
N LYS A 243 -4.58 2.21 25.17
CA LYS A 243 -3.82 2.35 26.42
C LYS A 243 -4.36 3.47 27.30
N GLU A 244 -4.60 4.65 26.75
CA GLU A 244 -5.18 5.80 27.47
C GLU A 244 -6.54 5.43 28.09
N ARG A 245 -7.42 4.78 27.33
CA ARG A 245 -8.74 4.35 27.82
C ARG A 245 -8.65 3.21 28.84
N ALA A 246 -7.69 2.30 28.72
CA ALA A 246 -7.53 1.19 29.65
C ALA A 246 -6.99 1.64 31.03
N LEU A 247 -6.26 2.76 31.07
CA LEU A 247 -5.70 3.33 32.30
C LEU A 247 -6.64 4.33 33.00
N THR A 248 -7.70 4.79 32.32
CA THR A 248 -8.72 5.68 32.87
C THR A 248 -9.81 4.86 33.56
#